data_AF-A0A848GKI1-F1
#
_entry.id   AF-A0A848GKI1-F1
#
_cell.length_a   1.000
_cell.length_b   1.000
_cell.length_c   1.000
_cell.angle_alpha   90.00
_cell.angle_beta   90.00
_cell.angle_gamma   90.00
#
_symmetry.space_group_name_H-M   'P 1'
#
loop_
_entity.id
_entity.type
_entity.pdbx_description
1 polymer ?
#
loop_
_entity_poly.entity_id
_entity_poly.type
_entity_poly.pdbx_seq_one_letter_code
_entity_poly.pdbx_strand_id
1 'polypeptide(L)'
;MKFVLLILLQFGALLALRSQSLPGNTLVPVCTGQNKKLINGVCETGTKALVNQEPVVKNNEGYCRLTYKISWSDGSSIEYTEDRKGACQL
;
A
#
# COMPACT_ATOMS: atom_id res chain seq x y z
N MET A 1 -45.09 26.28 -9.86
CA MET A 1 -44.84 27.42 -8.97
C MET A 1 -43.51 27.21 -8.25
N LYS A 2 -42.65 28.24 -8.32
CA LYS A 2 -41.50 28.58 -7.47
C LYS A 2 -40.31 27.60 -7.34
N PHE A 3 -39.32 27.85 -8.19
CA PHE A 3 -37.89 27.83 -7.87
C PHE A 3 -37.59 28.64 -6.60
N VAL A 4 -36.81 28.10 -5.65
CA VAL A 4 -35.85 28.86 -4.83
C VAL A 4 -34.62 27.98 -4.54
N LEU A 5 -33.52 28.45 -5.09
CA LEU A 5 -32.12 28.17 -4.79
C LEU A 5 -31.79 28.51 -3.33
N LEU A 6 -31.12 27.62 -2.59
CA LEU A 6 -30.26 28.01 -1.46
C LEU A 6 -29.21 26.93 -1.17
N ILE A 7 -28.03 27.22 -1.70
CA ILE A 7 -26.73 26.65 -1.32
C ILE A 7 -26.51 26.96 0.17
N LEU A 8 -26.38 25.93 0.99
CA LEU A 8 -25.83 26.05 2.34
C LEU A 8 -24.55 25.21 2.43
N LEU A 9 -23.45 25.89 2.09
CA LEU A 9 -22.17 25.70 2.75
C LEU A 9 -22.38 25.79 4.26
N GLN A 10 -22.14 24.71 5.00
CA GLN A 10 -21.38 24.79 6.25
C GLN A 10 -20.51 23.53 6.39
N PHE A 11 -19.23 23.73 6.10
CA PHE A 11 -18.14 22.93 6.67
C PHE A 11 -18.31 22.92 8.20
N GLY A 12 -18.60 21.76 8.76
CA GLY A 12 -18.73 21.57 10.20
C GLY A 12 -18.33 20.16 10.58
N ALA A 13 -17.44 20.08 11.58
CA ALA A 13 -16.96 18.88 12.28
C ALA A 13 -15.78 18.12 11.65
N LEU A 14 -14.65 18.83 11.56
CA LEU A 14 -13.37 18.29 12.05
C LEU A 14 -13.55 17.83 13.52
N LEU A 15 -12.90 16.72 13.89
CA LEU A 15 -12.78 16.13 15.24
C LEU A 15 -14.03 15.45 15.83
N ALA A 16 -14.17 14.15 15.55
CA ALA A 16 -14.58 13.18 16.56
C ALA A 16 -14.07 11.77 16.21
N LEU A 17 -12.74 11.61 16.07
CA LEU A 17 -12.13 10.32 16.38
C LEU A 17 -12.34 10.11 17.88
N ARG A 18 -13.44 9.43 18.22
CA ARG A 18 -13.77 9.03 19.57
C ARG A 18 -12.72 8.00 19.99
N SER A 19 -11.65 8.49 20.62
CA SER A 19 -10.73 7.67 21.42
C SER A 19 -11.55 6.98 22.51
N GLN A 20 -11.88 5.70 22.28
CA GLN A 20 -12.19 4.78 23.36
C GLN A 20 -10.91 4.03 23.68
N SER A 21 -10.16 4.55 24.65
CA SER A 21 -9.03 3.85 25.27
C SER A 21 -9.57 2.71 26.15
N LEU A 22 -9.47 1.48 25.68
CA LEU A 22 -9.57 0.28 26.49
C LEU A 22 -8.23 -0.01 27.18
N PRO A 23 -8.23 -0.60 28.39
CA PRO A 23 -7.01 -0.75 29.18
C PRO A 23 -6.11 -1.83 28.58
N GLY A 24 -4.85 -1.47 28.32
CA GLY A 24 -3.74 -2.44 28.29
C GLY A 24 -3.64 -3.37 27.09
N ASN A 25 -4.20 -3.04 25.93
CA ASN A 25 -3.83 -3.70 24.68
C ASN A 25 -3.70 -2.64 23.60
N THR A 26 -2.46 -2.23 23.29
CA THR A 26 -2.17 -1.42 22.12
C THR A 26 -2.74 -2.16 20.92
N LEU A 27 -3.91 -1.74 20.42
CA LEU A 27 -4.52 -2.24 19.19
C LEU A 27 -3.64 -1.75 18.05
N VAL A 28 -2.44 -2.31 17.92
CA VAL A 28 -1.62 -2.13 16.75
C VAL A 28 -2.45 -2.73 15.61
N PRO A 29 -2.89 -1.95 14.62
CA PRO A 29 -3.62 -2.50 13.50
C PRO A 29 -2.77 -3.63 12.89
N VAL A 30 -3.39 -4.76 12.60
CA VAL A 30 -2.70 -5.91 11.98
C VAL A 30 -2.06 -5.42 10.69
N CYS A 31 -0.74 -5.22 10.72
CA CYS A 31 0.02 -4.69 9.61
C CYS A 31 0.82 -5.82 8.98
N THR A 32 0.10 -6.71 8.30
CA THR A 32 0.64 -7.92 7.69
C THR A 32 0.52 -7.85 6.17
N GLY A 33 1.46 -8.48 5.47
CA GLY A 33 1.57 -8.45 4.02
C GLY A 33 2.92 -7.92 3.56
N GLN A 34 3.40 -8.42 2.43
CA GLN A 34 4.74 -8.14 1.93
C GLN A 34 4.99 -6.64 1.62
N ASN A 35 3.93 -5.90 1.30
CA ASN A 35 3.98 -4.46 1.02
C ASN A 35 3.43 -3.58 2.15
N LYS A 36 3.25 -4.13 3.35
CA LYS A 36 2.71 -3.40 4.51
C LYS A 36 3.80 -3.14 5.54
N LYS A 37 3.80 -1.94 6.13
CA LYS A 37 4.75 -1.57 7.19
C LYS A 37 4.11 -0.59 8.17
N LEU A 38 4.34 -0.80 9.46
CA LEU A 38 3.91 0.14 10.51
C LEU A 38 4.93 1.28 10.61
N ILE A 39 4.50 2.50 10.31
CA ILE A 39 5.31 3.72 10.36
C ILE A 39 4.55 4.75 11.19
N ASN A 40 5.18 5.25 12.25
CA ASN A 40 4.59 6.26 13.14
C ASN A 40 3.17 5.89 13.65
N GLY A 41 2.93 4.60 13.91
CA GLY A 41 1.63 4.09 14.38
C GLY A 41 0.57 3.89 13.29
N VAL A 42 0.89 4.18 12.02
CA VAL A 42 0.02 3.97 10.86
C VAL A 42 0.52 2.79 10.04
N CYS A 43 -0.37 1.86 9.68
CA CYS A 43 -0.01 0.80 8.74
C CYS A 43 -0.08 1.34 7.32
N GLU A 44 1.09 1.51 6.70
CA GLU A 44 1.22 2.04 5.35
C GLU A 44 1.33 0.92 4.32
N THR A 45 0.93 1.24 3.09
CA THR A 45 1.19 0.40 1.91
C THR A 45 2.34 1.00 1.14
N GLY A 46 3.42 0.24 0.98
CA GLY A 46 4.58 0.70 0.24
C GLY A 46 4.28 0.86 -1.25
N THR A 47 4.99 1.79 -1.89
CA THR A 47 4.91 2.03 -3.32
C THR A 47 5.78 1.01 -4.05
N LYS A 48 5.17 0.21 -4.93
CA LYS A 48 5.84 -0.84 -5.71
C LYS A 48 6.29 -0.30 -7.06
N ALA A 49 7.58 -0.41 -7.36
CA ALA A 49 8.17 -0.07 -8.66
C ALA A 49 8.94 -1.27 -9.24
N LEU A 50 8.82 -1.53 -10.54
CA LEU A 50 9.66 -2.49 -11.23
C LEU A 50 11.06 -1.89 -11.39
N VAL A 51 12.09 -2.61 -10.93
CA VAL A 51 13.48 -2.14 -11.01
C VAL A 51 14.35 -3.00 -11.93
N ASN A 52 14.02 -4.28 -12.09
CA ASN A 52 14.70 -5.15 -13.02
C ASN A 52 13.73 -6.19 -13.59
N GLN A 53 14.00 -6.63 -14.80
CA GLN A 53 13.36 -7.77 -15.41
C GLN A 53 14.39 -8.58 -16.20
N GLU A 54 14.43 -9.89 -15.95
CA GLU A 54 15.36 -10.78 -16.64
C GLU A 54 14.67 -12.09 -17.07
N PRO A 55 14.93 -12.60 -18.29
CA PRO A 55 14.45 -13.90 -18.69
C PRO A 55 15.22 -14.99 -17.92
N VAL A 56 14.50 -15.94 -17.35
CA VAL A 56 15.09 -17.08 -16.63
C VAL A 56 14.43 -18.38 -17.05
N VAL A 57 15.21 -19.46 -17.12
CA VAL A 57 14.70 -20.80 -17.40
C VAL A 57 14.70 -21.59 -16.09
N LYS A 58 13.54 -22.14 -15.72
CA LYS A 58 13.38 -23.03 -14.57
C LYS A 58 12.68 -24.30 -15.03
N ASN A 59 13.25 -25.47 -14.72
CA ASN A 59 12.69 -26.77 -15.10
C ASN A 59 12.36 -26.88 -16.60
N ASN A 60 13.26 -26.39 -17.46
CA ASN A 60 13.08 -26.31 -18.93
C ASN A 60 11.90 -25.45 -19.41
N GLU A 61 11.29 -24.64 -18.54
CA GLU A 61 10.27 -23.67 -18.91
C GLU A 61 10.79 -22.24 -18.78
N GLY A 62 10.33 -21.35 -19.66
CA GLY A 62 10.67 -19.93 -19.65
C GLY A 62 9.81 -19.11 -18.68
N TYR A 63 10.48 -18.32 -17.84
CA TYR A 63 9.89 -17.37 -16.93
C TYR A 63 10.53 -15.99 -17.14
N CYS A 64 9.83 -14.94 -16.74
CA CYS A 64 10.42 -13.64 -16.51
C CYS A 64 10.56 -13.43 -15.00
N ARG A 65 11.78 -13.24 -14.52
CA ARG A 65 12.02 -12.82 -13.14
C ARG A 65 11.89 -11.31 -13.07
N LEU A 66 10.98 -10.85 -12.22
CA LEU A 66 10.68 -9.46 -11.98
C LEU A 66 11.21 -9.08 -10.61
N THR A 67 12.12 -8.11 -10.56
CA THR A 67 12.57 -7.51 -9.30
C THR A 67 11.80 -6.23 -9.08
N TYR A 68 11.15 -6.14 -7.94
CA TYR A 68 10.40 -4.99 -7.51
C TYR A 68 11.06 -4.36 -6.29
N LYS A 69 11.07 -3.03 -6.26
CA LYS A 69 11.40 -2.26 -5.07
C LYS A 69 10.12 -1.71 -4.47
N ILE A 70 9.92 -1.99 -3.19
CA ILE A 70 8.84 -1.40 -2.39
C ILE A 70 9.46 -0.35 -1.49
N SER A 71 8.98 0.89 -1.56
CA SER A 71 9.46 2.00 -0.73
C SER A 71 8.34 2.57 0.13
N TRP A 72 8.67 3.07 1.32
CA TRP A 72 7.72 3.67 2.26
C TRP A 72 8.04 5.14 2.60
N SER A 73 7.13 5.80 3.32
CA SER A 73 7.24 7.22 3.69
C SER A 73 8.45 7.53 4.58
N ASP A 74 8.95 6.55 5.33
CA ASP A 74 10.13 6.66 6.19
C ASP A 74 11.47 6.57 5.41
N GLY A 75 11.40 6.45 4.07
CA GLY A 75 12.56 6.31 3.19
C GLY A 75 13.15 4.90 3.14
N SER A 76 12.63 3.96 3.93
CA SER A 76 13.05 2.56 3.85
C SER A 76 12.54 1.90 2.57
N SER A 77 13.21 0.82 2.16
CA SER A 77 12.77 0.01 1.05
C SER A 77 13.16 -1.46 1.22
N ILE A 78 12.41 -2.34 0.54
CA ILE A 78 12.79 -3.73 0.34
C ILE A 78 12.79 -4.03 -1.15
N GLU A 79 13.61 -4.99 -1.54
CA GLU A 79 13.53 -5.60 -2.86
C GLU A 79 12.94 -7.00 -2.74
N TYR A 80 12.14 -7.36 -3.74
CA TYR A 80 11.59 -8.69 -3.81
C TYR A 80 11.53 -9.15 -5.27
N THR A 81 11.71 -10.45 -5.46
CA THR A 81 11.67 -11.08 -6.78
C THR A 81 10.46 -12.01 -6.87
N GLU A 82 9.82 -12.00 -8.04
CA GLU A 82 8.83 -13.01 -8.40
C GLU A 82 9.10 -13.51 -9.81
N ASP A 83 8.94 -14.82 -10.05
CA ASP A 83 9.02 -15.37 -11.40
C ASP A 83 7.61 -15.52 -11.97
N ARG A 84 7.35 -14.88 -13.10
CA ARG A 84 6.10 -15.03 -13.84
C ARG A 84 6.33 -15.85 -15.09
N LYS A 85 5.48 -16.85 -15.33
CA LYS A 85 5.54 -17.67 -16.54
C LYS A 85 5.22 -16.78 -17.75
N GLY A 86 6.06 -16.84 -18.79
CA GLY A 86 5.93 -16.03 -19.99
C GLY A 86 7.14 -15.12 -20.28
N ALA A 87 7.03 -14.32 -21.33
CA ALA A 87 8.07 -13.39 -21.75
C ALA A 87 8.09 -12.12 -20.88
N CYS A 88 9.27 -11.50 -20.77
CA CYS A 88 9.40 -10.19 -20.13
C CYS A 88 8.74 -9.10 -21.00
N GLN A 89 8.06 -8.14 -20.35
CA GLN A 89 7.45 -7.00 -21.04
C GLN A 89 8.51 -5.93 -21.23
N LEU A 90 9.09 -5.87 -22.43
CA LEU A 90 10.05 -4.84 -22.84
C LEU A 90 9.41 -3.44 -22.85
#